data_AF-A0A938MCK4-F1
#
_entry.id   AF-A0A938MCK4-F1
#
_cell.length_a   1.000
_cell.length_b   1.000
_cell.length_c   1.000
_cell.angle_alpha   90.00
_cell.angle_beta   90.00
_cell.angle_gamma   90.00
#
_symmetry.space_group_name_H-M   'P 1'
#
loop_
_entity.id
_entity.type
_entity.pdbx_description
1 polymer ?
#
loop_
_entity_poly.entity_id
_entity_poly.type
_entity_poly.pdbx_seq_one_letter_code
_entity_poly.pdbx_strand_id
1 'polypeptide(L)'
;MPILNFDAYRRKVLGCWLGKAVGGTLGGPAEGKAGPLSLTFYDPVPDRMLPNDDLDLQVVWLEAIRRKGLPVERRTLAQAWLEHIHVWPDEYGVACRNLTMGLYPPASGAFDNGFTAGMGSAIRSEIWACLAPGDPELAAALAREDACVDHAGEGIHSEVYFAALESAAFVESDREKLLDLAASFIPA
;
A
#
# COMPACT_ATOMS: atom_id res chain seq x y z
N MET A 1 21.65 -15.90 -2.88
CA MET A 1 20.66 -14.94 -3.43
C MET A 1 21.36 -14.09 -4.48
N PRO A 2 20.69 -13.72 -5.59
CA PRO A 2 21.23 -12.75 -6.52
C PRO A 2 21.50 -11.43 -5.78
N ILE A 3 22.72 -10.89 -5.89
CA ILE A 3 23.05 -9.60 -5.27
C ILE A 3 22.45 -8.51 -6.16
N LEU A 4 21.42 -7.83 -5.64
CA LEU A 4 20.82 -6.69 -6.31
C LEU A 4 21.79 -5.51 -6.25
N ASN A 5 22.38 -5.13 -7.39
CA ASN A 5 23.22 -3.93 -7.46
C ASN A 5 22.36 -2.65 -7.39
N PHE A 6 23.00 -1.53 -7.06
CA PHE A 6 22.31 -0.26 -6.87
C PHE A 6 21.52 0.20 -8.11
N ASP A 7 22.06 0.03 -9.32
CA ASP A 7 21.38 0.43 -10.55
C ASP A 7 20.13 -0.41 -10.81
N ALA A 8 20.19 -1.72 -10.53
CA ALA A 8 19.04 -2.61 -10.61
C ALA A 8 17.99 -2.26 -9.56
N TYR A 9 18.40 -2.02 -8.31
CA TYR A 9 17.53 -1.55 -7.24
C TYR A 9 16.82 -0.25 -7.62
N ARG A 10 17.58 0.78 -7.97
CA ARG A 10 17.06 2.10 -8.34
C ARG A 10 16.08 2.02 -9.50
N ARG A 11 16.37 1.20 -10.52
CA ARG A 11 15.47 1.00 -11.67
C ARG A 11 14.16 0.34 -11.24
N LYS A 12 14.20 -0.64 -10.35
CA LYS A 12 12.99 -1.33 -9.85
C LYS A 12 12.15 -0.43 -8.95
N VAL A 13 12.77 0.31 -8.03
CA VAL A 13 12.07 1.33 -7.22
C VAL A 13 11.40 2.38 -8.12
N LEU A 14 12.11 2.87 -9.14
CA LEU A 14 11.52 3.79 -10.11
C LEU A 14 10.36 3.15 -10.88
N GLY A 15 10.46 1.86 -11.19
CA GLY A 15 9.38 1.08 -11.80
C GLY A 15 8.14 1.00 -10.90
N CYS A 16 8.30 0.70 -9.61
CA CYS A 16 7.21 0.69 -8.63
C CYS A 16 6.54 2.07 -8.55
N TRP A 17 7.33 3.13 -8.35
CA TRP A 17 6.81 4.49 -8.26
C TRP A 17 6.06 4.94 -9.51
N LEU A 18 6.65 4.73 -10.69
CA LEU A 18 6.01 5.10 -11.96
C LEU A 18 4.79 4.24 -12.24
N GLY A 19 4.85 2.93 -11.96
CA GLY A 19 3.73 2.02 -12.13
C GLY A 19 2.52 2.47 -11.32
N LYS A 20 2.73 2.86 -10.06
CA LYS A 20 1.69 3.38 -9.18
C LYS A 20 1.11 4.71 -9.68
N ALA A 21 1.98 5.67 -9.95
CA ALA A 21 1.58 7.00 -10.45
C ALA A 21 0.79 6.91 -11.76
N VAL A 22 1.26 6.07 -12.69
CA VAL A 22 0.61 5.82 -13.98
C VAL A 22 -0.72 5.10 -13.76
N GLY A 23 -0.77 4.04 -12.96
CA GLY A 23 -1.99 3.31 -12.64
C GLY A 23 -3.10 4.21 -12.09
N GLY A 24 -2.80 4.97 -11.03
CA GLY A 24 -3.76 5.89 -10.40
C GLY A 24 -4.20 7.01 -11.34
N THR A 25 -3.27 7.62 -12.08
CA THR A 25 -3.59 8.69 -13.04
C THR A 25 -4.53 8.23 -14.15
N LEU A 26 -4.35 6.99 -14.62
CA LEU A 26 -5.12 6.46 -15.73
C LEU A 26 -6.45 5.84 -15.28
N GLY A 27 -6.49 5.27 -14.06
CA GLY A 27 -7.69 4.67 -13.49
C GLY A 27 -8.67 5.69 -12.92
N GLY A 28 -8.17 6.75 -12.26
CA GLY A 28 -8.98 7.73 -11.53
C GLY A 28 -10.15 8.33 -12.35
N PRO A 29 -9.96 8.77 -13.61
CA PRO A 29 -11.06 9.32 -14.41
C PRO A 29 -12.20 8.33 -14.71
N ALA A 30 -11.97 7.03 -14.50
CA ALA A 30 -12.95 5.98 -14.73
C ALA A 30 -13.52 5.36 -13.45
N GLU A 31 -13.04 5.79 -12.28
CA GLU A 31 -13.52 5.37 -10.99
C GLU A 31 -15.03 5.65 -10.82
N GLY A 32 -15.76 4.69 -10.23
CA GLY A 32 -17.20 4.79 -10.00
C GLY A 32 -18.10 4.74 -11.25
N LYS A 33 -17.53 4.65 -12.47
CA LYS A 33 -18.33 4.51 -13.70
C LYS A 33 -18.87 3.08 -13.84
N ALA A 34 -20.16 2.99 -14.19
CA ALA A 34 -20.82 1.71 -14.37
C ALA A 34 -20.48 1.06 -15.73
N GLY A 35 -20.40 -0.28 -15.72
CA GLY A 35 -20.26 -1.10 -16.92
C GLY A 35 -18.83 -1.24 -17.44
N PRO A 36 -18.62 -2.06 -18.49
CA PRO A 36 -17.31 -2.19 -19.11
C PRO A 36 -16.91 -0.86 -19.76
N LEU A 37 -15.79 -0.32 -19.30
CA LEU A 37 -15.20 0.88 -19.85
C LEU A 37 -14.66 0.53 -21.24
N SER A 38 -15.32 1.03 -22.31
CA SER A 38 -14.92 0.80 -23.70
C SER A 38 -13.72 1.68 -24.08
N LEU A 39 -12.63 1.57 -23.31
CA LEU A 39 -11.41 2.34 -23.49
C LEU A 39 -10.53 1.68 -24.56
N THR A 40 -10.24 2.40 -25.63
CA THR A 40 -9.29 1.97 -26.67
C THR A 40 -7.90 2.58 -26.44
N PHE A 41 -7.87 3.78 -25.87
CA PHE A 41 -6.68 4.50 -25.41
C PHE A 41 -7.11 5.57 -24.40
N TYR A 42 -6.16 6.30 -23.81
CA TYR A 42 -6.47 7.42 -22.93
C TYR A 42 -7.02 8.60 -23.73
N ASP A 43 -8.19 9.10 -23.33
CA ASP A 43 -8.83 10.25 -23.96
C ASP A 43 -9.43 11.20 -22.91
N PRO A 44 -8.84 12.39 -22.70
CA PRO A 44 -7.56 12.85 -23.26
C PRO A 44 -6.37 12.10 -22.62
N VAL A 45 -5.21 12.10 -23.30
CA VAL A 45 -3.95 11.67 -22.66
C VAL A 45 -3.62 12.66 -21.54
N PRO A 46 -3.42 12.21 -20.29
CA PRO A 46 -3.07 13.10 -19.18
C PRO A 46 -1.74 13.82 -19.44
N ASP A 47 -1.68 15.11 -19.13
CA ASP A 47 -0.46 15.93 -19.26
C ASP A 47 0.41 15.91 -17.98
N ARG A 48 -0.17 15.44 -16.87
CA ARG A 48 0.44 15.40 -15.54
C ARG A 48 -0.15 14.26 -14.72
N MET A 49 0.51 13.93 -13.62
CA MET A 49 -0.03 13.03 -12.60
C MET A 49 -1.26 13.65 -11.94
N LEU A 50 -2.31 12.86 -11.74
CA LEU A 50 -3.48 13.26 -10.97
C LEU A 50 -3.28 12.91 -9.48
N PRO A 51 -3.78 13.74 -8.56
CA PRO A 51 -3.79 13.38 -7.14
C PRO A 51 -4.66 12.13 -6.93
N ASN A 52 -4.15 11.18 -6.15
CA ASN A 52 -4.83 9.95 -5.79
C ASN A 52 -4.27 9.44 -4.46
N ASP A 53 -5.12 8.85 -3.65
CA ASP A 53 -4.79 8.29 -2.35
C ASP A 53 -3.80 7.12 -2.45
N ASP A 54 -3.84 6.33 -3.52
CA ASP A 54 -2.93 5.19 -3.70
C ASP A 54 -1.45 5.57 -3.56
N LEU A 55 -1.03 6.71 -4.13
CA LEU A 55 0.33 7.22 -4.03
C LEU A 55 0.50 8.21 -2.87
N ASP A 56 -0.47 9.08 -2.64
CA ASP A 56 -0.35 10.15 -1.64
C ASP A 56 -0.17 9.59 -0.22
N LEU A 57 -0.85 8.48 0.11
CA LEU A 57 -0.70 7.81 1.41
C LEU A 57 0.71 7.21 1.59
N GLN A 58 1.31 6.67 0.52
CA GLN A 58 2.70 6.17 0.57
C GLN A 58 3.70 7.30 0.80
N VAL A 59 3.43 8.50 0.30
CA VAL A 59 4.26 9.69 0.57
C VAL A 59 4.20 10.09 2.04
N VAL A 60 3.02 10.01 2.67
CA VAL A 60 2.87 10.25 4.11
C VAL A 60 3.73 9.27 4.91
N TRP A 61 3.75 7.99 4.52
CA TRP A 61 4.59 6.96 5.15
C TRP A 61 6.08 7.25 5.00
N LEU A 62 6.53 7.59 3.80
CA LEU A 62 7.90 8.00 3.56
C LEU A 62 8.31 9.20 4.43
N GLU A 63 7.46 10.22 4.54
CA GLU A 63 7.74 11.40 5.35
C GLU A 63 7.76 11.07 6.85
N ALA A 64 6.85 10.21 7.32
CA ALA A 64 6.82 9.73 8.70
C ALA A 64 8.12 9.00 9.06
N ILE A 65 8.55 8.08 8.20
CA ILE A 65 9.81 7.32 8.38
C ILE A 65 11.02 8.25 8.30
N ARG A 66 11.05 9.19 7.34
CA ARG A 66 12.15 10.15 7.20
C ARG A 66 12.31 11.02 8.45
N ARG A 67 11.23 11.38 9.13
CA ARG A 67 11.25 12.21 10.35
C ARG A 67 11.51 11.41 11.64
N LYS A 68 10.97 10.19 11.73
CA LYS A 68 10.95 9.41 12.98
C LYS A 68 12.00 8.30 13.01
N GLY A 69 12.51 7.88 11.85
CA GLY A 69 13.48 6.80 11.71
C GLY A 69 12.83 5.43 11.78
N LEU A 70 13.68 4.42 12.00
CA LEU A 70 13.29 3.02 12.22
C LEU A 70 13.35 2.71 13.74
N PRO A 71 12.61 1.70 14.23
CA PRO A 71 11.69 0.82 13.49
C PRO A 71 10.40 1.53 13.07
N VAL A 72 9.73 1.01 12.03
CA VAL A 72 8.38 1.44 11.67
C VAL A 72 7.40 0.78 12.63
N GLU A 73 6.64 1.59 13.35
CA GLU A 73 5.65 1.11 14.31
C GLU A 73 4.26 1.65 13.94
N ARG A 74 3.22 0.80 14.02
CA ARG A 74 1.82 1.20 13.76
C ARG A 74 1.38 2.44 14.52
N ARG A 75 1.97 2.70 15.69
CA ARG A 75 1.63 3.89 16.51
C ARG A 75 2.15 5.17 15.87
N THR A 76 3.34 5.12 15.27
CA THR A 76 3.90 6.23 14.50
C THR A 76 3.09 6.47 13.23
N LEU A 77 2.69 5.39 12.54
CA LEU A 77 1.83 5.49 11.36
C LEU A 77 0.45 6.05 11.70
N ALA A 78 -0.18 5.61 12.79
CA ALA A 78 -1.44 6.17 13.29
C ALA A 78 -1.35 7.66 13.66
N GLN A 79 -0.21 8.10 14.21
CA GLN A 79 0.01 9.52 14.48
C GLN A 79 0.10 10.31 13.16
N ALA A 80 0.90 9.84 12.20
CA ALA A 80 0.99 10.47 10.89
C ALA A 80 -0.35 10.48 10.16
N TRP A 81 -1.17 9.42 10.35
CA TRP A 81 -2.53 9.35 9.84
C TRP A 81 -3.39 10.51 10.37
N LEU A 82 -3.42 10.71 11.69
CA LEU A 82 -4.15 11.83 12.30
C LEU A 82 -3.61 13.21 11.88
N GLU A 83 -2.32 13.34 11.61
CA GLU A 83 -1.70 14.62 11.27
C GLU A 83 -1.87 15.01 9.80
N HIS A 84 -1.99 14.04 8.90
CA HIS A 84 -1.84 14.26 7.45
C HIS A 84 -2.96 13.66 6.60
N ILE A 85 -3.68 12.66 7.07
CA ILE A 85 -4.71 11.94 6.30
C ILE A 85 -6.08 12.44 6.77
N HIS A 86 -6.60 13.46 6.08
CA HIS A 86 -7.90 14.08 6.37
C HIS A 86 -9.01 13.62 5.42
N VAL A 87 -8.86 12.44 4.82
CA VAL A 87 -9.86 11.80 3.97
C VAL A 87 -10.81 10.96 4.82
N TRP A 88 -12.10 10.99 4.49
CA TRP A 88 -13.18 10.39 5.27
C TRP A 88 -14.02 9.29 4.58
N PRO A 89 -13.74 8.81 3.36
CA PRO A 89 -14.51 7.67 2.85
C PRO A 89 -14.15 6.40 3.63
N ASP A 90 -15.14 5.53 3.80
CA ASP A 90 -14.99 4.12 4.12
C ASP A 90 -14.02 3.81 5.29
N GLU A 91 -13.03 2.93 5.08
CA GLU A 91 -12.03 2.53 6.08
C GLU A 91 -11.27 3.72 6.70
N TYR A 92 -10.96 4.75 5.90
CA TYR A 92 -10.14 5.88 6.32
C TYR A 92 -10.88 6.75 7.33
N GLY A 93 -12.16 7.01 7.06
CA GLY A 93 -13.04 7.75 7.97
C GLY A 93 -13.24 7.01 9.30
N VAL A 94 -13.43 5.69 9.24
CA VAL A 94 -13.56 4.85 10.44
C VAL A 94 -12.28 4.85 11.26
N ALA A 95 -11.12 4.71 10.62
CA ALA A 95 -9.82 4.78 11.28
C ALA A 95 -9.62 6.12 11.99
N CYS A 96 -9.87 7.25 11.30
CA CYS A 96 -9.79 8.59 11.88
C CYS A 96 -10.72 8.77 13.09
N ARG A 97 -11.98 8.31 12.99
CA ARG A 97 -12.93 8.31 14.12
C ARG A 97 -12.39 7.50 15.29
N ASN A 98 -11.92 6.28 15.05
CA ASN A 98 -11.44 5.41 16.11
C ASN A 98 -10.17 5.95 16.78
N LEU A 99 -9.22 6.45 16.00
CA LEU A 99 -7.99 7.08 16.47
C LEU A 99 -8.29 8.33 17.32
N THR A 100 -9.24 9.18 16.90
CA THR A 100 -9.65 10.36 17.68
C THR A 100 -10.37 10.01 18.99
N MET A 101 -11.01 8.84 19.07
CA MET A 101 -11.56 8.27 20.31
C MET A 101 -10.51 7.59 21.20
N GLY A 102 -9.23 7.55 20.78
CA GLY A 102 -8.15 6.92 21.52
C GLY A 102 -8.07 5.40 21.34
N LEU A 103 -8.78 4.84 20.36
CA LEU A 103 -8.61 3.45 19.93
C LEU A 103 -7.45 3.42 18.93
N TYR A 104 -6.33 2.82 19.32
CA TYR A 104 -5.12 2.74 18.50
C TYR A 104 -5.03 1.40 17.76
N PRO A 105 -4.19 1.29 16.72
CA PRO A 105 -4.04 0.05 15.97
C PRO A 105 -3.60 -1.11 16.88
N PRO A 106 -4.13 -2.34 16.69
CA PRO A 106 -5.00 -2.75 15.59
C PRO A 106 -6.50 -2.46 15.81
N ALA A 107 -6.89 -1.91 16.98
CA ALA A 107 -8.30 -1.66 17.27
C ALA A 107 -8.88 -0.55 16.38
N SER A 108 -8.07 0.41 15.94
CA SER A 108 -8.51 1.47 15.03
C SER A 108 -9.03 0.96 13.70
N GLY A 109 -8.38 -0.06 13.13
CA GLY A 109 -8.81 -0.70 11.89
C GLY A 109 -9.94 -1.71 12.03
N ALA A 110 -10.27 -2.16 13.25
CA ALA A 110 -11.23 -3.25 13.48
C ALA A 110 -12.54 -2.82 14.14
N PHE A 111 -12.49 -1.86 15.08
CA PHE A 111 -13.64 -1.54 15.92
C PHE A 111 -14.72 -0.80 15.13
N ASP A 112 -15.91 -1.40 15.04
CA ASP A 112 -17.05 -0.83 14.31
C ASP A 112 -16.64 -0.36 12.89
N ASN A 113 -15.88 -1.22 12.21
CA ASN A 113 -15.43 -1.01 10.83
C ASN A 113 -16.10 -2.02 9.90
N GLY A 114 -16.97 -1.54 9.00
CA GLY A 114 -17.62 -2.35 7.97
C GLY A 114 -16.79 -2.49 6.68
N PHE A 115 -15.67 -1.78 6.57
CA PHE A 115 -14.84 -1.67 5.36
C PHE A 115 -13.51 -2.40 5.49
N THR A 116 -13.40 -3.33 6.44
CA THR A 116 -12.12 -3.99 6.78
C THR A 116 -11.48 -4.79 5.64
N ALA A 117 -12.27 -5.19 4.64
CA ALA A 117 -11.83 -5.90 3.44
C ALA A 117 -11.72 -5.00 2.20
N GLY A 118 -11.70 -3.68 2.38
CA GLY A 118 -11.46 -2.70 1.32
C GLY A 118 -10.04 -2.80 0.74
N MET A 119 -9.83 -2.10 -0.38
CA MET A 119 -8.55 -2.08 -1.09
C MET A 119 -7.56 -1.06 -0.51
N GLY A 120 -8.00 -0.16 0.38
CA GLY A 120 -7.25 1.03 0.76
C GLY A 120 -5.88 0.75 1.40
N SER A 121 -5.70 -0.41 2.02
CA SER A 121 -4.41 -0.90 2.54
C SER A 121 -3.55 -1.51 1.45
N ALA A 122 -4.12 -2.42 0.65
CA ALA A 122 -3.41 -3.13 -0.42
C ALA A 122 -2.77 -2.18 -1.43
N ILE A 123 -3.43 -1.06 -1.76
CA ILE A 123 -2.89 -0.03 -2.66
C ILE A 123 -1.68 0.73 -2.08
N ARG A 124 -1.22 0.46 -0.86
CA ARG A 124 -0.03 1.09 -0.26
C ARG A 124 1.18 0.15 -0.20
N SER A 125 1.01 -1.12 -0.56
CA SER A 125 2.00 -2.19 -0.37
C SER A 125 3.37 -1.94 -1.01
N GLU A 126 3.42 -1.22 -2.14
CA GLU A 126 4.64 -1.04 -2.92
C GLU A 126 5.75 -0.33 -2.14
N ILE A 127 5.39 0.54 -1.18
CA ILE A 127 6.38 1.25 -0.39
C ILE A 127 7.18 0.32 0.52
N TRP A 128 6.52 -0.68 1.10
CA TRP A 128 7.13 -1.65 1.99
C TRP A 128 8.06 -2.59 1.21
N ALA A 129 7.66 -2.99 0.01
CA ALA A 129 8.51 -3.73 -0.90
C ALA A 129 9.77 -2.94 -1.32
N CYS A 130 9.64 -1.63 -1.58
CA CYS A 130 10.78 -0.77 -1.93
C CYS A 130 11.76 -0.56 -0.78
N LEU A 131 11.27 -0.60 0.47
CA LEU A 131 12.10 -0.48 1.69
C LEU A 131 12.74 -1.82 2.11
N ALA A 132 12.15 -2.95 1.71
CA ALA A 132 12.64 -4.29 2.00
C ALA A 132 12.83 -5.14 0.71
N PRO A 133 13.67 -4.71 -0.25
CA PRO A 133 13.79 -5.37 -1.55
C PRO A 133 14.44 -6.75 -1.43
N GLY A 134 13.76 -7.80 -1.88
CA GLY A 134 14.24 -9.19 -1.78
C GLY A 134 14.17 -9.77 -0.36
N ASP A 135 13.49 -9.10 0.56
CA ASP A 135 13.17 -9.55 1.91
C ASP A 135 11.63 -9.50 2.13
N PRO A 136 10.90 -10.52 1.64
CA PRO A 136 9.45 -10.55 1.72
C PRO A 136 8.92 -10.62 3.15
N GLU A 137 9.70 -11.20 4.06
CA GLU A 137 9.35 -11.35 5.48
C GLU A 137 9.32 -9.99 6.17
N LEU A 138 10.34 -9.16 5.93
CA LEU A 138 10.36 -7.78 6.42
C LEU A 138 9.26 -6.93 5.75
N ALA A 139 9.08 -7.05 4.42
CA ALA A 139 8.03 -6.31 3.71
C ALA A 139 6.64 -6.63 4.27
N ALA A 140 6.33 -7.91 4.49
CA ALA A 140 5.08 -8.37 5.09
C ALA A 140 4.91 -7.86 6.53
N ALA A 141 5.97 -7.83 7.33
CA ALA A 141 5.91 -7.32 8.70
C ALA A 141 5.59 -5.82 8.72
N LEU A 142 6.22 -5.03 7.85
CA LEU A 142 5.97 -3.59 7.73
C LEU A 142 4.54 -3.30 7.22
N ALA A 143 4.08 -4.05 6.21
CA ALA A 143 2.70 -3.96 5.72
C ALA A 143 1.66 -4.28 6.80
N ARG A 144 1.94 -5.20 7.74
CA ARG A 144 1.04 -5.44 8.89
C ARG A 144 0.96 -4.26 9.85
N GLU A 145 2.08 -3.55 10.07
CA GLU A 145 2.10 -2.35 10.90
C GLU A 145 1.28 -1.22 10.26
N ASP A 146 1.31 -1.10 8.92
CA ASP A 146 0.49 -0.17 8.14
C ASP A 146 -0.99 -0.57 8.14
N ALA A 147 -1.32 -1.73 7.54
CA ALA A 147 -2.69 -2.14 7.27
C ALA A 147 -3.58 -2.14 8.52
N CYS A 148 -3.03 -2.47 9.69
CA CYS A 148 -3.81 -2.52 10.92
C CYS A 148 -4.27 -1.14 11.45
N VAL A 149 -3.80 -0.05 10.84
CA VAL A 149 -4.23 1.31 11.18
C VAL A 149 -5.69 1.53 10.80
N ASP A 150 -6.08 1.09 9.60
CA ASP A 150 -7.40 1.33 9.01
C ASP A 150 -8.15 0.04 8.57
N HIS A 151 -7.49 -1.12 8.52
CA HIS A 151 -8.08 -2.40 8.13
C HIS A 151 -7.96 -3.49 9.21
N ALA A 152 -8.67 -4.60 8.98
CA ALA A 152 -8.57 -5.84 9.75
C ALA A 152 -8.85 -7.05 8.83
N GLY A 153 -8.44 -8.25 9.24
CA GLY A 153 -8.72 -9.48 8.48
C GLY A 153 -8.16 -9.43 7.04
N GLU A 154 -9.04 -9.63 6.05
CA GLU A 154 -8.69 -9.72 4.63
C GLU A 154 -7.98 -8.47 4.08
N GLY A 155 -8.30 -7.26 4.57
CA GLY A 155 -7.57 -6.05 4.14
C GLY A 155 -6.09 -6.11 4.53
N ILE A 156 -5.79 -6.57 5.76
CA ILE A 156 -4.41 -6.80 6.21
C ILE A 156 -3.75 -7.90 5.38
N HIS A 157 -4.46 -8.99 5.10
CA HIS A 157 -3.91 -10.09 4.31
C HIS A 157 -3.59 -9.67 2.87
N SER A 158 -4.40 -8.80 2.30
CA SER A 158 -4.20 -8.28 0.95
C SER A 158 -2.92 -7.44 0.85
N GLU A 159 -2.71 -6.47 1.75
CA GLU A 159 -1.48 -5.66 1.73
C GLU A 159 -0.23 -6.51 1.99
N VAL A 160 -0.31 -7.46 2.92
CA VAL A 160 0.77 -8.41 3.21
C VAL A 160 1.14 -9.25 1.99
N TYR A 161 0.13 -9.77 1.27
CA TYR A 161 0.32 -10.56 0.06
C TYR A 161 1.08 -9.75 -1.00
N PHE A 162 0.61 -8.54 -1.30
CA PHE A 162 1.24 -7.70 -2.33
C PHE A 162 2.64 -7.25 -1.93
N ALA A 163 2.85 -6.82 -0.68
CA ALA A 163 4.16 -6.37 -0.22
C ALA A 163 5.21 -7.49 -0.29
N ALA A 164 4.83 -8.73 0.08
CA ALA A 164 5.70 -9.90 -0.03
C ALA A 164 6.01 -10.25 -1.50
N LEU A 165 4.98 -10.25 -2.37
CA LEU A 165 5.12 -10.50 -3.80
C LEU A 165 6.08 -9.52 -4.46
N GLU A 166 5.84 -8.23 -4.24
CA GLU A 166 6.58 -7.13 -4.86
C GLU A 166 8.01 -7.09 -4.35
N SER A 167 8.22 -7.34 -3.04
CA SER A 167 9.56 -7.48 -2.47
C SER A 167 10.34 -8.61 -3.14
N ALA A 168 9.73 -9.80 -3.30
CA ALA A 168 10.36 -10.93 -3.97
C ALA A 168 10.66 -10.62 -5.45
N ALA A 169 9.80 -9.85 -6.11
CA ALA A 169 9.98 -9.43 -7.50
C ALA A 169 11.22 -8.54 -7.73
N PHE A 170 11.88 -8.06 -6.67
CA PHE A 170 13.20 -7.43 -6.80
C PHE A 170 14.29 -8.41 -7.25
N VAL A 171 14.20 -9.69 -6.90
CA VAL A 171 15.24 -10.70 -7.15
C VAL A 171 14.75 -11.94 -7.91
N GLU A 172 13.44 -12.17 -8.00
CA GLU A 172 12.81 -13.22 -8.79
C GLU A 172 11.97 -12.61 -9.93
N SER A 173 11.77 -13.35 -11.02
CA SER A 173 11.01 -12.91 -12.21
C SER A 173 10.05 -13.99 -12.72
N ASP A 174 10.13 -15.22 -12.21
CA ASP A 174 9.15 -16.26 -12.45
C ASP A 174 7.84 -15.92 -11.74
N ARG A 175 6.78 -15.71 -12.53
CA ARG A 175 5.46 -15.31 -12.04
C ARG A 175 4.88 -16.32 -11.06
N GLU A 176 4.94 -17.62 -11.37
CA GLU A 176 4.28 -18.63 -10.54
C GLU A 176 4.96 -18.74 -9.18
N LYS A 177 6.31 -18.69 -9.15
CA LYS A 177 7.04 -18.65 -7.88
C LYS A 177 6.71 -17.43 -7.03
N LEU A 178 6.50 -16.27 -7.65
CA LEU A 178 6.12 -15.05 -6.94
C LEU A 178 4.72 -15.18 -6.32
N LEU A 179 3.77 -15.74 -7.07
CA LEU A 179 2.41 -15.98 -6.60
C LEU A 179 2.37 -17.01 -5.46
N ASP A 180 3.10 -18.12 -5.60
CA ASP A 180 3.21 -19.17 -4.58
C ASP A 180 3.86 -18.64 -3.29
N LEU A 181 4.93 -17.83 -3.42
CA LEU A 181 5.59 -17.21 -2.29
C LEU A 181 4.64 -16.27 -1.55
N ALA A 182 3.97 -15.37 -2.26
CA ALA A 182 3.05 -14.40 -1.66
C ALA A 182 1.87 -15.10 -0.96
N ALA A 183 1.35 -16.19 -1.55
CA ALA A 183 0.28 -16.98 -0.95
C ALA A 183 0.70 -17.62 0.39
N SER A 184 1.99 -17.89 0.61
CA SER A 184 2.48 -18.42 1.89
C SER A 184 2.41 -17.44 3.06
N PHE A 185 2.18 -16.14 2.80
CA PHE A 185 2.09 -15.09 3.83
C PHE A 185 0.67 -14.84 4.36
N ILE A 186 -0.34 -15.47 3.76
CA ILE A 186 -1.75 -15.35 4.15
C ILE A 186 -2.29 -16.68 4.72
N PRO A 187 -3.37 -16.65 5.52
CA PRO A 187 -4.02 -17.87 5.99
C PRO A 187 -4.51 -18.77 4.85
N ALA A 188 -4.58 -20.09 5.11
CA ALA A 188 -5.05 -21.11 4.16
C ALA A 188 -6.58 -21.20 4.07
#